data_AF-A0A9P8AMT0-F1
#
_entry.id   AF-A0A9P8AMT0-F1
#
_cell.length_a   1.000
_cell.length_b   1.000
_cell.length_c   1.000
_cell.angle_alpha   90.00
_cell.angle_beta   90.00
_cell.angle_gamma   90.00
#
_symmetry.space_group_name_H-M   'P 1'
#
loop_
_entity.id
_entity.type
_entity.pdbx_description
1 polymer ?
#
loop_
_entity_poly.entity_id
_entity_poly.type
_entity_poly.pdbx_seq_one_letter_code
_entity_poly.pdbx_strand_id
1 'polypeptide(L)'
;MASPIVPTDEQVLSEIKTFATPLGRQKLLNAMRSKNNWALSDARLKRLLAEVNDHATATHQDSLESTDVVSLLTDYGNAISAPLTQDLSEGPNATYEAEELSDLPPPVLPTNPLSAQLQFHKESPGFFILYGRGEYDYAVIPNSSIAIILSLLEFLKGKRMPLSVDQQKALNENGGVQTMFEYYEAAGKKAGIPVGDIGRQFEAEYGIDPLRWRTKRQNDPAWRKTYDGVKEVIHKKYMIPVMKAMSESLVVPRGMIPMDEAGNPIYDPKVNGRFALVITKISKVTGIECGDLPWK
;
A
#
# COMPACT_ATOMS: atom_id res chain seq x y z
N MET A 1 -8.82 -28.77 -40.15
CA MET A 1 -8.41 -27.55 -39.42
C MET A 1 -7.17 -27.02 -40.09
N ALA A 2 -7.06 -25.71 -40.31
CA ALA A 2 -5.88 -25.12 -40.93
C ALA A 2 -4.67 -25.26 -40.00
N SER A 3 -3.51 -25.67 -40.55
CA SER A 3 -2.27 -25.76 -39.77
C SER A 3 -1.88 -24.39 -39.21
N PRO A 4 -1.41 -24.32 -37.96
CA PRO A 4 -1.02 -23.05 -37.35
C PRO A 4 0.18 -22.45 -38.06
N ILE A 5 0.17 -21.12 -38.21
CA ILE A 5 1.20 -20.34 -38.90
C ILE A 5 2.29 -19.98 -37.88
N VAL A 6 3.57 -20.12 -38.24
CA VAL A 6 4.68 -19.66 -37.40
C VAL A 6 4.95 -18.18 -37.73
N PRO A 7 4.67 -17.23 -36.82
CA PRO A 7 4.89 -15.81 -37.11
C PRO A 7 6.38 -15.46 -37.06
N THR A 8 6.78 -14.37 -37.73
CA THR A 8 8.11 -13.74 -37.53
C THR A 8 8.15 -12.93 -36.24
N ASP A 9 9.34 -12.61 -35.74
CA ASP A 9 9.47 -11.81 -34.51
C ASP A 9 8.87 -10.41 -34.71
N GLU A 10 9.01 -9.81 -35.90
CA GLU A 10 8.44 -8.50 -36.25
C GLU A 10 6.91 -8.52 -36.28
N GLN A 11 6.31 -9.61 -36.76
CA GLN A 11 4.86 -9.79 -36.75
C GLN A 11 4.33 -9.89 -35.31
N VAL A 12 5.03 -10.62 -34.44
CA VAL A 12 4.69 -10.73 -33.02
C VAL A 12 4.80 -9.36 -32.35
N LEU A 13 5.88 -8.61 -32.60
CA LEU A 13 6.10 -7.28 -32.03
C LEU A 13 5.09 -6.24 -32.50
N SER A 14 4.73 -6.24 -33.79
CA SER A 14 3.69 -5.37 -34.34
C SER A 14 2.33 -5.65 -33.70
N GLU A 15 2.00 -6.94 -33.55
CA GLU A 15 0.73 -7.36 -32.96
C GLU A 15 0.64 -7.02 -31.47
N ILE A 16 1.74 -7.13 -30.71
CA ILE A 16 1.80 -6.70 -29.30
C ILE A 16 1.39 -5.23 -29.15
N LYS A 17 1.83 -4.35 -30.06
CA LYS A 17 1.48 -2.92 -30.06
C LYS A 17 -0.01 -2.65 -30.31
N THR A 18 -0.75 -3.60 -30.88
CA THR A 18 -2.20 -3.46 -31.11
C THR A 18 -3.04 -3.69 -29.84
N PHE A 19 -2.46 -4.29 -28.80
CA PHE A 19 -3.15 -4.49 -27.52
C PHE A 19 -3.04 -3.23 -26.66
N ALA A 20 -4.09 -2.42 -26.66
CA ALA A 20 -4.15 -1.15 -25.92
C ALA A 20 -4.24 -1.29 -24.39
N THR A 21 -4.51 -2.48 -23.87
CA THR A 21 -4.69 -2.75 -22.43
C THR A 21 -3.64 -3.76 -21.97
N PRO A 22 -2.96 -3.57 -20.82
CA PRO A 22 -1.98 -4.51 -20.32
C PRO A 22 -2.65 -5.84 -19.96
N LEU A 23 -2.57 -6.80 -20.88
CA LEU A 23 -2.95 -8.19 -20.64
C LEU A 23 -1.78 -8.90 -19.98
N GLY A 24 -2.06 -9.70 -18.93
CA GLY A 24 -1.07 -10.63 -18.41
C GLY A 24 -0.52 -11.54 -19.51
N ARG A 25 0.78 -11.87 -19.46
CA ARG A 25 1.52 -12.58 -20.52
C ARG A 25 0.77 -13.79 -21.11
N GLN A 26 0.16 -14.61 -20.24
CA GLN A 26 -0.58 -15.80 -20.67
C GLN A 26 -1.85 -15.46 -21.46
N LYS A 27 -2.56 -14.38 -21.09
CA LYS A 27 -3.75 -13.89 -21.80
C LYS A 27 -3.36 -13.33 -23.16
N LEU A 28 -2.25 -12.58 -23.23
CA LEU A 28 -1.68 -12.07 -24.47
C LEU A 28 -1.31 -13.21 -25.43
N LEU A 29 -0.60 -14.24 -24.93
CA LEU A 29 -0.24 -15.42 -25.72
C LEU A 29 -1.47 -16.13 -26.30
N ASN A 30 -2.49 -16.36 -25.48
CA ASN A 30 -3.73 -17.00 -25.91
C ASN A 30 -4.50 -16.16 -26.93
N ALA A 31 -4.56 -14.84 -26.74
CA ALA A 31 -5.20 -13.92 -27.67
C ALA A 31 -4.51 -13.94 -29.04
N MET A 32 -3.17 -13.89 -29.08
CA MET A 32 -2.40 -13.90 -30.33
C MET A 32 -2.53 -15.24 -31.08
N ARG A 33 -2.52 -16.37 -30.35
CA ARG A 33 -2.76 -17.70 -30.94
C ARG A 33 -4.15 -17.81 -31.54
N SER A 34 -5.17 -17.35 -30.81
CA SER A 34 -6.57 -17.42 -31.26
C SER A 34 -6.87 -16.49 -32.42
N LYS A 35 -6.33 -15.26 -32.41
CA LYS A 35 -6.63 -14.23 -33.42
C LYS A 35 -5.97 -14.53 -34.75
N ASN A 36 -4.72 -15.00 -34.74
CA ASN A 36 -3.90 -15.12 -35.95
C ASN A 36 -3.59 -16.59 -36.34
N ASN A 37 -4.16 -17.56 -35.63
CA ASN A 37 -3.86 -18.99 -35.76
C ASN A 37 -2.35 -19.29 -35.65
N TRP A 38 -1.68 -18.66 -34.69
CA TRP A 38 -0.22 -18.70 -34.57
C TRP A 38 0.30 -19.86 -33.71
N ALA A 39 1.41 -20.46 -34.13
CA ALA A 39 2.25 -21.34 -33.31
C ALA A 39 3.32 -20.50 -32.58
N LEU A 40 2.91 -19.80 -31.52
CA LEU A 40 3.78 -18.96 -30.69
C LEU A 40 4.05 -19.61 -29.33
N SER A 41 5.30 -19.72 -28.88
CA SER A 41 5.65 -20.26 -27.55
C SER A 41 5.76 -19.17 -26.48
N ASP A 42 5.52 -19.53 -25.21
CA ASP A 42 5.65 -18.58 -24.08
C ASP A 42 7.10 -18.07 -23.94
N ALA A 43 8.09 -18.96 -24.13
CA ALA A 43 9.50 -18.59 -24.08
C ALA A 43 9.87 -17.54 -25.13
N ARG A 44 9.35 -17.70 -26.36
CA ARG A 44 9.59 -16.75 -27.45
C ARG A 44 8.91 -15.40 -27.18
N LEU A 45 7.67 -15.42 -26.69
CA LEU A 45 6.97 -14.19 -26.28
C LEU A 45 7.70 -13.48 -25.13
N LYS A 46 8.17 -14.22 -24.13
CA LYS A 46 8.95 -13.66 -23.00
C LYS A 46 10.22 -12.96 -23.48
N ARG A 47 10.98 -13.58 -24.41
CA ARG A 47 12.20 -12.98 -24.98
C ARG A 47 11.90 -11.67 -25.71
N LEU A 48 10.86 -11.66 -26.55
CA LEU A 48 10.50 -10.47 -27.34
C LEU A 48 9.97 -9.32 -26.46
N LEU A 49 9.24 -9.63 -25.38
CA LEU A 49 8.82 -8.62 -24.41
C LEU A 49 10.00 -8.00 -23.65
N ALA A 50 11.04 -8.78 -23.36
CA ALA A 50 12.27 -8.25 -22.75
C ALA A 50 12.99 -7.30 -23.73
N GLU A 51 13.11 -7.67 -25.00
CA GLU A 51 13.73 -6.86 -26.05
C GLU A 51 13.01 -5.51 -26.27
N VAL A 52 11.68 -5.48 -26.20
CA VAL A 52 10.90 -4.24 -26.26
C VAL A 52 11.18 -3.33 -25.07
N ASN A 53 11.31 -3.89 -23.87
CA ASN A 53 11.59 -3.13 -22.67
C ASN A 53 13.04 -2.60 -22.64
N ASP A 54 13.99 -3.37 -23.18
CA ASP A 54 15.40 -2.98 -23.28
C ASP A 54 15.63 -1.94 -24.40
N HIS A 55 14.83 -1.93 -25.47
CA HIS A 55 14.90 -0.88 -26.51
C HIS A 55 14.12 0.40 -26.14
N ALA A 56 13.10 0.30 -25.29
CA ALA A 56 12.42 1.48 -24.75
C ALA A 56 13.33 2.32 -23.82
N THR A 57 14.36 1.71 -23.22
CA THR A 57 15.32 2.42 -22.36
C THR A 57 16.47 3.08 -23.14
N ALA A 58 16.68 2.74 -24.42
CA ALA A 58 17.83 3.22 -25.19
C ALA A 58 17.55 4.40 -26.15
N THR A 59 16.28 4.78 -26.39
CA THR A 59 15.95 5.72 -27.50
C THR A 59 15.22 7.01 -27.07
N HIS A 60 15.23 7.36 -25.79
CA HIS A 60 14.76 8.68 -25.33
C HIS A 60 15.83 9.35 -24.47
N GLN A 61 16.89 9.78 -25.14
CA GLN A 61 17.89 10.69 -24.61
C GLN A 61 17.72 12.06 -25.28
N ASP A 62 16.49 12.59 -25.25
CA ASP A 62 16.20 13.99 -25.52
C ASP A 62 15.50 14.57 -24.28
N SER A 63 16.32 15.11 -23.38
CA SER A 63 16.12 16.41 -22.72
C SER A 63 14.68 16.80 -22.31
N LEU A 64 14.02 15.98 -21.49
CA LEU A 64 13.20 16.49 -20.39
C LEU A 64 13.65 15.74 -19.14
N GLU A 65 13.94 16.48 -18.08
CA GLU A 65 14.14 15.92 -16.73
C GLU A 65 12.86 15.20 -16.32
N SER A 66 12.71 13.93 -16.71
CA SER A 66 11.70 13.03 -16.19
C SER A 66 11.96 12.97 -14.69
N THR A 67 11.16 13.70 -13.93
CA THR A 67 11.24 13.68 -12.47
C THR A 67 10.99 12.23 -12.05
N ASP A 68 12.03 11.59 -11.50
CA ASP A 68 11.95 10.19 -11.11
C ASP A 68 10.93 10.06 -9.97
N VAL A 69 9.79 9.43 -10.28
CA VAL A 69 8.71 9.17 -9.33
C VAL A 69 9.24 8.41 -8.11
N VAL A 70 10.25 7.55 -8.28
CA VAL A 70 10.89 6.80 -7.19
C VAL A 70 11.62 7.75 -6.23
N SER A 71 12.35 8.73 -6.77
CA SER A 71 13.01 9.76 -5.97
C SER A 71 12.01 10.59 -5.16
N LEU A 72 10.93 11.07 -5.80
CA LEU A 72 9.88 11.82 -5.11
C LEU A 72 9.20 11.01 -3.99
N LEU A 73 8.95 9.71 -4.24
CA LEU A 73 8.38 8.81 -3.23
C LEU A 73 9.35 8.53 -2.09
N THR A 74 10.65 8.47 -2.38
CA THR A 74 11.70 8.33 -1.37
C THR A 74 11.78 9.57 -0.49
N ASP A 75 11.77 10.76 -1.09
CA ASP A 75 11.73 12.04 -0.36
C ASP A 75 10.48 12.17 0.50
N TYR A 76 9.33 11.77 -0.03
CA TYR A 76 8.08 11.70 0.72
C TYR A 76 8.19 10.73 1.90
N GLY A 77 8.70 9.51 1.67
CA GLY A 77 8.93 8.51 2.71
C GLY A 77 9.83 9.03 3.83
N ASN A 78 10.91 9.71 3.47
CA ASN A 78 11.82 10.34 4.43
C ASN A 78 11.14 11.48 5.20
N ALA A 79 10.39 12.35 4.54
CA ALA A 79 9.71 13.49 5.16
C ALA A 79 8.58 13.06 6.10
N ILE A 80 7.81 12.04 5.73
CA ILE A 80 6.72 11.51 6.57
C ILE A 80 7.25 10.60 7.67
N SER A 81 8.43 9.98 7.50
CA SER A 81 9.09 9.18 8.54
C SER A 81 9.96 10.02 9.47
N ALA A 82 10.28 11.25 9.08
CA ALA A 82 11.03 12.17 9.92
C ALA A 82 10.32 12.30 11.27
N PRO A 83 11.01 12.01 12.39
CA PRO A 83 10.41 12.16 13.70
C PRO A 83 10.02 13.63 13.87
N LEU A 84 8.73 13.89 14.01
CA LEU A 84 8.23 15.21 14.41
C LEU A 84 8.43 15.45 15.92
N THR A 85 9.18 14.58 16.59
CA THR A 85 9.39 14.55 18.03
C THR A 85 10.83 14.18 18.36
N GLN A 86 11.62 15.16 18.79
CA GLN A 86 12.90 14.98 19.49
C GLN A 86 12.75 14.36 20.91
N ASP A 87 11.56 13.91 21.32
CA ASP A 87 11.26 13.41 22.68
C ASP A 87 11.01 11.88 22.72
N LEU A 88 11.75 11.08 21.96
CA LEU A 88 11.78 9.62 22.16
C LEU A 88 12.85 9.26 23.21
N SER A 89 12.66 9.71 24.45
CA SER A 89 13.55 9.32 25.55
C SER A 89 12.74 9.09 26.81
N GLU A 90 12.27 7.85 26.96
CA GLU A 90 12.09 7.10 28.21
C GLU A 90 11.63 5.69 27.80
N GLY A 91 11.83 4.67 28.64
CA GLY A 91 11.48 3.27 28.34
C GLY A 91 9.98 3.08 28.03
N PRO A 92 9.51 1.83 27.79
CA PRO A 92 8.09 1.58 27.56
C PRO A 92 7.27 2.18 28.71
N ASN A 93 6.32 3.04 28.36
CA ASN A 93 5.47 3.71 29.32
C ASN A 93 4.36 2.73 29.70
N ALA A 94 4.52 2.03 30.81
CA ALA A 94 3.61 0.96 31.26
C ALA A 94 2.15 1.41 31.51
N THR A 95 1.86 2.71 31.38
CA THR A 95 0.57 3.32 31.73
C THR A 95 -0.38 3.57 30.56
N TYR A 96 -0.11 3.08 29.34
CA TYR A 96 -1.16 3.09 28.31
C TYR A 96 -2.20 2.00 28.63
N GLU A 97 -3.15 2.33 29.50
CA GLU A 97 -4.39 1.55 29.63
C GLU A 97 -5.35 2.02 28.54
N ALA A 98 -5.44 1.25 27.47
CA ALA A 98 -6.48 1.48 26.46
C ALA A 98 -7.84 1.34 27.15
N GLU A 99 -8.72 2.35 27.02
CA GLU A 99 -10.11 2.21 27.44
C GLU A 99 -10.77 1.08 26.62
N GLU A 100 -10.85 -0.12 27.18
CA GLU A 100 -11.57 -1.26 26.62
C GLU A 100 -13.08 -1.08 26.84
N LEU A 101 -13.70 -0.13 26.12
CA LEU A 101 -15.13 0.15 26.19
C LEU A 101 -16.00 -0.87 25.43
N SER A 102 -15.58 -2.13 25.32
CA SER A 102 -16.34 -3.15 24.61
C SER A 102 -16.54 -4.41 25.45
N ASP A 103 -17.82 -4.76 25.64
CA ASP A 103 -18.26 -5.99 26.32
C ASP A 103 -17.95 -7.26 25.50
N LEU A 104 -17.53 -7.12 24.24
CA LEU A 104 -17.13 -8.24 23.39
C LEU A 104 -15.69 -8.67 23.70
N PRO A 105 -15.38 -9.97 23.62
CA PRO A 105 -14.02 -10.45 23.79
C PRO A 105 -13.09 -9.86 22.70
N PRO A 106 -11.77 -9.77 22.97
CA PRO A 106 -10.79 -9.39 21.97
C PRO A 106 -10.92 -10.20 20.67
N PRO A 107 -10.52 -9.63 19.52
CA PRO A 107 -10.57 -10.34 18.25
C PRO A 107 -9.72 -11.62 18.30
N VAL A 108 -10.24 -12.70 17.73
CA VAL A 108 -9.48 -13.94 17.54
C VAL A 108 -8.52 -13.73 16.38
N LEU A 109 -7.22 -13.78 16.65
CA LEU A 109 -6.18 -13.67 15.64
C LEU A 109 -5.82 -15.05 15.07
N PRO A 110 -5.35 -15.14 13.81
CA PRO A 110 -4.80 -16.37 13.26
C PRO A 110 -3.61 -16.89 14.07
N THR A 111 -3.33 -18.19 14.01
CA THR A 111 -2.16 -18.79 14.69
C THR A 111 -0.83 -18.15 14.27
N ASN A 112 -0.74 -17.68 13.02
CA ASN A 112 0.41 -16.94 12.51
C ASN A 112 -0.08 -15.65 11.81
N PRO A 113 -0.30 -14.57 12.59
CA PRO A 113 -0.91 -13.33 12.08
C PRO A 113 -0.13 -12.71 10.94
N LEU A 114 1.20 -12.64 11.05
CA LEU A 114 2.04 -12.09 9.98
C LEU A 114 1.90 -12.87 8.67
N SER A 115 1.87 -14.20 8.75
CA SER A 115 1.75 -15.03 7.54
C SER A 115 0.35 -14.91 6.93
N ALA A 116 -0.69 -14.80 7.75
CA ALA A 116 -2.05 -14.52 7.28
C ALA A 116 -2.14 -13.14 6.60
N GLN A 117 -1.49 -12.12 7.16
CA GLN A 117 -1.44 -10.77 6.58
C GLN A 117 -0.74 -10.75 5.22
N LEU A 118 0.41 -11.42 5.13
CA LEU A 118 1.17 -11.55 3.89
C LEU A 118 0.43 -12.37 2.84
N GLN A 119 -0.36 -13.37 3.24
CA GLN A 119 -1.20 -14.13 2.34
C GLN A 119 -2.37 -13.28 1.84
N PHE A 120 -3.05 -12.58 2.74
CA PHE A 120 -4.13 -11.65 2.40
C PHE A 120 -3.66 -10.60 1.38
N HIS A 121 -2.51 -9.96 1.61
CA HIS A 121 -1.94 -8.98 0.68
C HIS A 121 -1.65 -9.54 -0.72
N LYS A 122 -1.33 -10.84 -0.83
CA LYS A 122 -1.07 -11.49 -2.12
C LYS A 122 -2.35 -11.90 -2.86
N GLU A 123 -3.39 -12.25 -2.12
CA GLU A 123 -4.60 -12.89 -2.66
C GLU A 123 -5.77 -11.90 -2.79
N SER A 124 -5.74 -10.79 -2.06
CA SER A 124 -6.78 -9.76 -2.04
C SER A 124 -6.30 -8.48 -2.74
N PRO A 125 -7.20 -7.68 -3.34
CA PRO A 125 -6.90 -6.29 -3.68
C PRO A 125 -6.65 -5.41 -2.44
N GLY A 126 -7.06 -5.87 -1.25
CA GLY A 126 -6.75 -5.25 0.03
C GLY A 126 -5.25 -5.27 0.34
N PHE A 127 -4.76 -4.19 0.94
CA PHE A 127 -3.37 -4.14 1.38
C PHE A 127 -3.15 -4.93 2.67
N PHE A 128 -4.07 -4.79 3.63
CA PHE A 128 -3.99 -5.41 4.94
C PHE A 128 -5.41 -5.67 5.48
N ILE A 129 -5.57 -6.64 6.39
CA ILE A 129 -6.84 -6.95 7.06
C ILE A 129 -6.76 -6.56 8.54
N LEU A 130 -7.86 -6.03 9.09
CA LEU A 130 -8.02 -5.79 10.52
C LEU A 130 -9.04 -6.77 11.12
N TYR A 131 -8.71 -7.35 12.26
CA TYR A 131 -9.57 -8.33 12.93
C TYR A 131 -10.52 -7.64 13.91
N GLY A 132 -11.83 -7.75 13.67
CA GLY A 132 -12.86 -7.13 14.51
C GLY A 132 -13.27 -8.02 15.69
N ARG A 133 -13.90 -7.46 16.74
CA ARG A 133 -14.49 -8.28 17.83
C ARG A 133 -15.80 -8.98 17.44
N GLY A 134 -16.58 -8.37 16.55
CA GLY A 134 -17.91 -8.82 16.14
C GLY A 134 -17.92 -9.78 14.94
N GLU A 135 -18.97 -9.66 14.14
CA GLU A 135 -19.26 -10.53 12.99
C GLU A 135 -18.35 -10.30 11.77
N TYR A 136 -17.59 -9.19 11.77
CA TYR A 136 -16.83 -8.74 10.62
C TYR A 136 -15.35 -8.57 10.93
N ASP A 137 -14.53 -8.92 9.94
CA ASP A 137 -13.18 -8.39 9.75
C ASP A 137 -13.21 -7.31 8.66
N TYR A 138 -12.09 -6.62 8.45
CA TYR A 138 -12.07 -5.42 7.61
C TYR A 138 -10.87 -5.42 6.68
N ALA A 139 -11.10 -5.59 5.38
CA ALA A 139 -10.08 -5.38 4.36
C ALA A 139 -9.83 -3.89 4.19
N VAL A 140 -8.57 -3.49 4.16
CA VAL A 140 -8.16 -2.09 4.03
C VAL A 140 -7.40 -1.91 2.72
N ILE A 141 -7.90 -1.02 1.87
CA ILE A 141 -7.27 -0.59 0.62
C ILE A 141 -6.83 0.87 0.82
N PRO A 142 -5.52 1.15 0.90
CA PRO A 142 -5.02 2.51 0.93
C PRO A 142 -5.11 3.14 -0.46
N ASN A 143 -4.95 4.46 -0.54
CA ASN A 143 -4.72 5.09 -1.83
C ASN A 143 -3.39 4.56 -2.46
N SER A 144 -3.31 4.59 -3.79
CA SER A 144 -2.25 3.96 -4.57
C SER A 144 -0.83 4.44 -4.20
N SER A 145 -0.69 5.70 -3.78
CA SER A 145 0.58 6.29 -3.38
C SER A 145 1.15 5.70 -2.08
N ILE A 146 0.29 5.17 -1.22
CA ILE A 146 0.67 4.63 0.10
C ILE A 146 1.04 3.14 0.03
N ALA A 147 0.46 2.40 -0.93
CA ALA A 147 0.83 1.00 -1.17
C ALA A 147 2.34 0.83 -1.43
N ILE A 148 2.98 1.84 -2.04
CA ILE A 148 4.42 1.83 -2.31
C ILE A 148 5.23 1.94 -1.01
N ILE A 149 4.82 2.79 -0.07
CA ILE A 149 5.51 2.95 1.23
C ILE A 149 5.40 1.67 2.05
N LEU A 150 4.22 1.06 2.05
CA LEU A 150 4.00 -0.14 2.86
C LEU A 150 4.71 -1.38 2.25
N SER A 151 5.09 -1.36 0.97
CA SER A 151 5.91 -2.44 0.39
C SER A 151 7.33 -2.53 1.01
N LEU A 152 7.81 -1.46 1.67
CA LEU A 152 9.08 -1.49 2.41
C LEU A 152 9.05 -2.47 3.59
N LEU A 153 7.89 -2.91 4.08
CA LEU A 153 7.76 -3.82 5.22
C LEU A 153 8.31 -5.23 4.99
N GLU A 154 8.76 -5.55 3.78
CA GLU A 154 9.50 -6.78 3.53
C GLU A 154 10.75 -6.92 4.43
N PHE A 155 11.31 -5.82 4.95
CA PHE A 155 12.45 -5.89 5.89
C PHE A 155 12.10 -6.54 7.24
N LEU A 156 10.81 -6.65 7.61
CA LEU A 156 10.38 -7.32 8.84
C LEU A 156 10.27 -8.84 8.68
N LYS A 157 10.35 -9.36 7.45
CA LYS A 157 10.32 -10.80 7.18
C LYS A 157 11.52 -11.49 7.83
N GLY A 158 11.26 -12.58 8.56
CA GLY A 158 12.29 -13.48 9.08
C GLY A 158 12.77 -13.20 10.50
N LYS A 159 12.24 -12.19 11.21
CA LYS A 159 12.49 -12.04 12.65
C LYS A 159 11.75 -13.12 13.43
N ARG A 160 12.43 -13.78 14.38
CA ARG A 160 11.80 -14.72 15.32
C ARG A 160 11.08 -13.93 16.41
N MET A 161 9.82 -14.26 16.65
CA MET A 161 9.01 -13.71 17.74
C MET A 161 9.09 -14.60 18.99
N PRO A 162 8.98 -14.05 20.21
CA PRO A 162 8.84 -12.63 20.54
C PRO A 162 10.17 -11.86 20.38
N LEU A 163 10.08 -10.56 20.08
CA LEU A 163 11.25 -9.67 20.00
C LEU A 163 11.73 -9.27 21.39
N SER A 164 13.05 -9.06 21.54
CA SER A 164 13.60 -8.47 22.76
C SER A 164 13.15 -7.01 22.92
N VAL A 165 13.20 -6.47 24.15
CA VAL A 165 12.83 -5.07 24.42
C VAL A 165 13.64 -4.09 23.58
N ASP A 166 14.93 -4.34 23.39
CA ASP A 166 15.79 -3.49 22.54
C ASP A 166 15.40 -3.57 21.06
N GLN A 167 15.04 -4.77 20.57
CA GLN A 167 14.53 -4.94 19.20
C GLN A 167 13.20 -4.21 19.01
N GLN A 168 12.31 -4.27 19.99
CA GLN A 168 11.05 -3.53 19.98
C GLN A 168 11.33 -2.02 19.98
N LYS A 169 12.21 -1.52 20.86
CA LYS A 169 12.60 -0.11 20.88
C LYS A 169 13.12 0.37 19.52
N ALA A 170 14.03 -0.38 18.91
CA ALA A 170 14.58 -0.06 17.59
C ALA A 170 13.51 -0.05 16.49
N LEU A 171 12.51 -0.94 16.57
CA LEU A 171 11.36 -0.89 15.67
C LEU A 171 10.44 0.30 15.95
N ASN A 172 10.26 0.68 17.22
CA ASN A 172 9.45 1.85 17.58
C ASN A 172 10.05 3.15 17.05
N GLU A 173 11.38 3.26 17.07
CA GLU A 173 12.12 4.43 16.55
C GLU A 173 12.12 4.47 15.01
N ASN A 174 11.71 3.39 14.34
CA ASN A 174 11.61 3.35 12.89
C ASN A 174 10.36 4.11 12.40
N GLY A 175 10.57 5.23 11.69
CA GLY A 175 9.47 6.05 11.17
C GLY A 175 8.54 5.35 10.17
N GLY A 176 9.03 4.31 9.47
CA GLY A 176 8.20 3.47 8.60
C GLY A 176 7.23 2.59 9.39
N VAL A 177 7.69 2.00 10.50
CA VAL A 177 6.84 1.23 11.43
C VAL A 177 5.80 2.13 12.07
N GLN A 178 6.18 3.33 12.53
CA GLN A 178 5.22 4.31 13.06
C GLN A 178 4.19 4.72 12.03
N THR A 179 4.63 5.04 10.81
CA THR A 179 3.72 5.40 9.71
C THR A 179 2.74 4.27 9.41
N MET A 180 3.20 3.02 9.37
CA MET A 180 2.35 1.86 9.19
C MET A 180 1.32 1.73 10.33
N PHE A 181 1.76 1.86 11.57
CA PHE A 181 0.86 1.78 12.71
C PHE A 181 -0.21 2.88 12.68
N GLU A 182 0.14 4.09 12.23
CA GLU A 182 -0.83 5.18 12.03
C GLU A 182 -1.90 4.83 10.99
N TYR A 183 -1.57 4.05 9.95
CA TYR A 183 -2.57 3.51 9.01
C TYR A 183 -3.50 2.49 9.65
N TYR A 184 -2.95 1.58 10.45
CA TYR A 184 -3.73 0.61 11.22
C TYR A 184 -4.67 1.31 12.18
N GLU A 185 -4.21 2.34 12.89
CA GLU A 185 -5.00 3.14 13.83
C GLU A 185 -6.11 3.92 13.11
N ALA A 186 -5.79 4.59 11.98
CA ALA A 186 -6.77 5.31 11.19
C ALA A 186 -7.86 4.39 10.62
N ALA A 187 -7.45 3.22 10.09
CA ALA A 187 -8.37 2.21 9.60
C ALA A 187 -9.24 1.62 10.72
N GLY A 188 -8.63 1.26 11.85
CA GLY A 188 -9.33 0.76 13.03
C GLY A 188 -10.37 1.75 13.55
N LYS A 189 -10.01 3.04 13.64
CA LYS A 189 -10.94 4.12 14.01
C LYS A 189 -12.12 4.22 13.04
N LYS A 190 -11.91 4.11 11.73
CA LYS A 190 -12.99 4.12 10.73
C LYS A 190 -13.86 2.86 10.81
N ALA A 191 -13.26 1.71 11.13
CA ALA A 191 -13.95 0.43 11.34
C ALA A 191 -14.67 0.31 12.69
N GLY A 192 -14.39 1.19 13.65
CA GLY A 192 -14.91 1.12 15.01
C GLY A 192 -14.20 0.06 15.87
N ILE A 193 -12.96 -0.29 15.52
CA ILE A 193 -12.12 -1.21 16.30
C ILE A 193 -11.38 -0.41 17.39
N PRO A 194 -11.45 -0.84 18.66
CA PRO A 194 -10.66 -0.24 19.74
C PRO A 194 -9.17 -0.19 19.40
N VAL A 195 -8.52 0.93 19.70
CA VAL A 195 -7.08 1.10 19.41
C VAL A 195 -6.21 0.05 20.12
N GLY A 196 -6.61 -0.44 21.29
CA GLY A 196 -5.92 -1.54 21.98
C GLY A 196 -5.94 -2.85 21.20
N ASP A 197 -7.02 -3.15 20.45
CA ASP A 197 -7.06 -4.33 19.56
C ASP A 197 -6.11 -4.16 18.39
N ILE A 198 -6.00 -2.94 17.85
CA ILE A 198 -5.06 -2.60 16.79
C ILE A 198 -3.61 -2.79 17.27
N GLY A 199 -3.29 -2.32 18.48
CA GLY A 199 -1.98 -2.55 19.11
C GLY A 199 -1.65 -4.03 19.28
N ARG A 200 -2.61 -4.83 19.79
CA ARG A 200 -2.45 -6.28 19.93
C ARG A 200 -2.24 -7.00 18.61
N GLN A 201 -3.02 -6.65 17.59
CA GLN A 201 -2.86 -7.22 16.25
C GLN A 201 -1.47 -6.88 15.70
N PHE A 202 -1.06 -5.61 15.79
CA PHE A 202 0.24 -5.16 15.29
C PHE A 202 1.41 -5.83 16.03
N GLU A 203 1.28 -6.05 17.35
CA GLU A 203 2.25 -6.81 18.14
C GLU A 203 2.33 -8.27 17.70
N ALA A 204 1.20 -8.90 17.43
CA ALA A 204 1.17 -10.29 16.99
C ALA A 204 1.73 -10.47 15.55
N GLU A 205 1.64 -9.44 14.71
CA GLU A 205 2.18 -9.43 13.34
C GLU A 205 3.68 -9.04 13.31
N TYR A 206 4.08 -8.00 14.03
CA TYR A 206 5.39 -7.35 13.88
C TYR A 206 6.25 -7.38 15.15
N GLY A 207 5.74 -7.97 16.23
CA GLY A 207 6.47 -8.17 17.48
C GLY A 207 6.61 -6.92 18.33
N ILE A 208 5.87 -5.85 18.02
CA ILE A 208 5.87 -4.58 18.74
C ILE A 208 4.45 -4.03 18.86
N ASP A 209 4.10 -3.49 20.03
CA ASP A 209 2.93 -2.62 20.21
C ASP A 209 3.39 -1.16 20.35
N PRO A 210 3.30 -0.32 19.29
CA PRO A 210 3.70 1.09 19.36
C PRO A 210 2.96 1.90 20.44
N LEU A 211 1.78 1.46 20.89
CA LEU A 211 1.03 2.14 21.95
C LEU A 211 1.79 2.15 23.28
N ARG A 212 2.52 1.07 23.60
CA ARG A 212 3.32 0.96 24.83
C ARG A 212 4.51 1.91 24.89
N TRP A 213 4.89 2.47 23.74
CA TRP A 213 6.01 3.40 23.63
C TRP A 213 5.56 4.85 23.49
N ARG A 214 4.25 5.12 23.49
CA ARG A 214 3.73 6.49 23.42
C ARG A 214 3.95 7.21 24.75
N THR A 215 4.42 8.44 24.66
CA THR A 215 4.46 9.36 25.81
C THR A 215 3.05 9.83 26.18
N LYS A 216 2.86 10.35 27.40
CA LYS A 216 1.59 10.98 27.81
C LYS A 216 1.15 12.07 26.83
N ARG A 217 2.11 12.86 26.34
CA ARG A 217 1.88 13.89 25.32
C ARG A 217 1.39 13.28 24.00
N GLN A 218 1.96 12.17 23.56
CA GLN A 218 1.52 11.48 22.35
C GLN A 218 0.14 10.81 22.48
N ASN A 219 -0.35 10.60 23.70
CA ASN A 219 -1.70 10.10 23.95
C ASN A 219 -2.73 11.23 24.11
N ASP A 220 -2.29 12.48 24.21
CA ASP A 220 -3.19 13.63 24.30
C ASP A 220 -3.96 13.83 22.97
N PRO A 221 -5.30 13.89 22.98
CA PRO A 221 -6.10 14.06 21.77
C PRO A 221 -5.83 15.37 21.01
N ALA A 222 -5.52 16.47 21.71
CA ALA A 222 -5.21 17.73 21.07
C ALA A 222 -3.84 17.67 20.38
N TRP A 223 -2.84 17.04 21.02
CA TRP A 223 -1.55 16.77 20.39
C TRP A 223 -1.71 15.90 19.15
N ARG A 224 -2.49 14.81 19.22
CA ARG A 224 -2.78 13.93 18.07
C ARG A 224 -3.40 14.69 16.92
N LYS A 225 -4.41 15.52 17.20
CA LYS A 225 -5.05 16.36 16.18
C LYS A 225 -4.04 17.31 15.51
N THR A 226 -3.17 17.94 16.28
CA THR A 226 -2.11 18.82 15.73
C THR A 226 -1.11 18.02 14.90
N TYR A 227 -0.64 16.88 15.41
CA TYR A 227 0.30 15.99 14.74
C TYR A 227 -0.25 15.49 13.39
N ASP A 228 -1.49 15.01 13.38
CA ASP A 228 -2.18 14.55 12.17
C ASP A 228 -2.32 15.69 11.16
N GLY A 229 -2.66 16.90 11.61
CA GLY A 229 -2.74 18.09 10.75
C GLY A 229 -1.40 18.45 10.11
N VAL A 230 -0.29 18.38 10.86
CA VAL A 230 1.05 18.63 10.32
C VAL A 230 1.44 17.56 9.30
N LYS A 231 1.20 16.29 9.61
CA LYS A 231 1.50 15.18 8.70
C LYS A 231 0.66 15.24 7.42
N GLU A 232 -0.59 15.69 7.49
CA GLU A 232 -1.44 15.92 6.32
C GLU A 232 -0.88 17.03 5.43
N VAL A 233 -0.38 18.13 6.02
CA VAL A 233 0.28 19.21 5.27
C VAL A 233 1.55 18.71 4.57
N ILE A 234 2.37 17.91 5.28
CA ILE A 234 3.55 17.27 4.68
C ILE A 234 3.09 16.35 3.54
N HIS A 235 2.13 15.47 3.78
CA HIS A 235 1.61 14.55 2.78
C HIS A 235 1.16 15.30 1.52
N LYS A 236 0.29 16.30 1.65
CA LYS A 236 -0.17 17.13 0.52
C LYS A 236 0.98 17.79 -0.25
N LYS A 237 1.96 18.36 0.47
CA LYS A 237 3.13 19.01 -0.14
C LYS A 237 3.90 18.07 -1.06
N TYR A 238 4.13 16.83 -0.63
CA TYR A 238 4.89 15.83 -1.39
C TYR A 238 4.04 15.08 -2.42
N MET A 239 2.72 14.97 -2.20
CA MET A 239 1.85 14.25 -3.12
C MET A 239 1.50 15.00 -4.38
N ILE A 240 1.44 16.33 -4.35
CA ILE A 240 1.18 17.13 -5.56
C ILE A 240 2.26 16.87 -6.65
N PRO A 241 3.58 16.96 -6.37
CA PRO A 241 4.62 16.61 -7.34
C PRO A 241 4.53 15.18 -7.86
N VAL A 242 4.24 14.21 -6.98
CA VAL A 242 4.10 12.80 -7.36
C VAL A 242 2.91 12.61 -8.30
N MET A 243 1.75 13.20 -7.98
CA MET A 243 0.56 13.14 -8.84
C MET A 243 0.85 13.77 -10.21
N LYS A 244 1.61 14.88 -10.25
CA LYS A 244 2.02 15.52 -11.49
C LYS A 244 2.90 14.58 -12.32
N ALA A 245 3.98 14.06 -11.74
CA ALA A 245 4.88 13.13 -12.43
C ALA A 245 4.15 11.85 -12.89
N MET A 246 3.23 11.30 -12.09
CA MET A 246 2.42 10.16 -12.47
C MET A 246 1.50 10.45 -13.66
N SER A 247 0.94 11.66 -13.75
CA SER A 247 0.06 12.06 -14.85
C SER A 247 0.80 12.25 -16.19
N GLU A 248 2.08 12.61 -16.11
CA GLU A 248 2.97 12.78 -17.24
C GLU A 248 3.59 11.44 -17.67
N SER A 249 3.59 10.45 -16.77
CA SER A 249 4.09 9.09 -17.02
C SER A 249 3.10 8.24 -17.83
N LEU A 250 3.62 7.15 -18.43
CA LEU A 250 2.78 6.11 -19.06
C LEU A 250 2.16 5.13 -18.04
N VAL A 251 2.48 5.28 -16.74
CA VAL A 251 2.05 4.36 -15.68
C VAL A 251 0.56 4.54 -15.34
N VAL A 252 0.06 5.77 -15.42
CA VAL A 252 -1.34 6.10 -15.18
C VAL A 252 -1.99 6.49 -16.50
N PRO A 253 -3.16 5.94 -16.88
CA PRO A 253 -3.86 6.36 -18.08
C PRO A 253 -4.12 7.88 -18.07
N ARG A 254 -3.91 8.53 -19.22
CA ARG A 254 -4.13 9.98 -19.36
C ARG A 254 -5.55 10.34 -18.91
N GLY A 255 -5.65 11.39 -18.10
CA GLY A 255 -6.93 11.91 -17.60
C GLY A 255 -7.45 11.26 -16.31
N MET A 256 -6.77 10.28 -15.71
CA MET A 256 -7.17 9.72 -14.41
C MET A 256 -6.83 10.63 -13.22
N ILE A 257 -5.80 11.48 -13.35
CA ILE A 257 -5.45 12.46 -12.34
C ILE A 257 -6.10 13.78 -12.75
N PRO A 258 -7.09 14.30 -11.99
CA PRO A 258 -7.76 15.54 -12.33
C PRO A 258 -6.77 16.71 -12.23
N MET A 259 -6.79 17.57 -13.24
CA MET A 259 -5.94 18.76 -13.35
C MET A 259 -6.78 20.02 -13.35
N ASP A 260 -6.24 21.11 -12.81
CA ASP A 260 -6.80 22.44 -12.96
C ASP A 260 -6.47 23.05 -14.34
N GLU A 261 -7.00 24.24 -14.62
CA GLU A 261 -6.76 24.96 -15.87
C GLU A 261 -5.27 25.33 -16.09
N ALA A 262 -4.48 25.37 -15.02
CA ALA A 262 -3.05 25.63 -15.07
C ALA A 262 -2.19 24.35 -15.21
N GLY A 263 -2.83 23.18 -15.33
CA GLY A 263 -2.15 21.88 -15.46
C GLY A 263 -1.57 21.36 -14.14
N ASN A 264 -2.04 21.83 -12.99
CA ASN A 264 -1.65 21.29 -11.68
C ASN A 264 -2.65 20.24 -11.20
N PRO A 265 -2.17 19.18 -10.51
CA PRO A 265 -3.06 18.19 -9.93
C PRO A 265 -4.03 18.79 -8.91
N ILE A 266 -5.32 18.46 -9.05
CA ILE A 266 -6.34 18.81 -8.06
C ILE A 266 -6.25 17.83 -6.90
N TYR A 267 -5.82 18.35 -5.75
CA TYR A 267 -5.75 17.58 -4.51
C TYR A 267 -7.13 17.51 -3.82
N ASP A 268 -7.82 16.38 -3.99
CA ASP A 268 -9.00 16.03 -3.19
C ASP A 268 -8.59 15.26 -1.91
N PRO A 269 -8.79 15.79 -0.69
CA PRO A 269 -8.48 15.08 0.56
C PRO A 269 -9.24 13.76 0.74
N LYS A 270 -10.39 13.56 0.09
CA LYS A 270 -11.15 12.30 0.19
C LYS A 270 -10.51 11.16 -0.60
N VAL A 271 -9.75 11.48 -1.63
CA VAL A 271 -9.11 10.51 -2.53
C VAL A 271 -7.60 10.44 -2.28
N ASN A 272 -6.99 11.62 -2.12
CA ASN A 272 -5.56 11.81 -2.00
C ASN A 272 -5.12 12.15 -0.57
N GLY A 273 -6.05 12.20 0.39
CA GLY A 273 -5.74 12.41 1.81
C GLY A 273 -4.81 11.33 2.33
N ARG A 274 -4.00 11.65 3.33
CA ARG A 274 -3.08 10.67 3.94
C ARG A 274 -3.84 9.43 4.41
N PHE A 275 -5.01 9.60 4.99
CA PHE A 275 -5.87 8.50 5.44
C PHE A 275 -7.12 8.32 4.56
N ALA A 276 -7.02 8.59 3.26
CA ALA A 276 -8.02 8.22 2.28
C ALA A 276 -8.01 6.69 2.05
N LEU A 277 -8.69 5.98 2.95
CA LEU A 277 -8.75 4.52 2.98
C LEU A 277 -10.13 4.02 2.56
N VAL A 278 -10.18 3.03 1.68
CA VAL A 278 -11.38 2.21 1.47
C VAL A 278 -11.30 1.02 2.44
N ILE A 279 -12.40 0.78 3.15
CA ILE A 279 -12.47 -0.31 4.13
C ILE A 279 -13.70 -1.15 3.82
N THR A 280 -13.50 -2.41 3.50
CA THR A 280 -14.54 -3.35 3.12
C THR A 280 -14.78 -4.33 4.25
N LYS A 281 -16.04 -4.51 4.67
CA LYS A 281 -16.40 -5.51 5.67
C LYS A 281 -16.27 -6.91 5.07
N ILE A 282 -15.73 -7.85 5.82
CA ILE A 282 -15.66 -9.27 5.47
C ILE A 282 -16.40 -10.05 6.55
N SER A 283 -17.40 -10.84 6.17
CA SER A 283 -18.08 -11.73 7.12
C SER A 283 -17.13 -12.80 7.63
N LYS A 284 -17.00 -12.96 8.94
CA LYS A 284 -16.21 -14.06 9.53
C LYS A 284 -16.80 -15.43 9.29
N VAL A 285 -18.11 -15.52 9.05
CA VAL A 285 -18.82 -16.78 8.84
C VAL A 285 -18.62 -17.28 7.42
N THR A 286 -18.75 -16.38 6.43
CA THR A 286 -18.71 -16.78 5.01
C THR A 286 -17.40 -16.44 4.32
N GLY A 287 -16.59 -15.54 4.89
CA GLY A 287 -15.40 -14.97 4.24
C GLY A 287 -15.72 -14.00 3.10
N ILE A 288 -17.00 -13.63 2.90
CA ILE A 288 -17.44 -12.82 1.76
C ILE A 288 -17.49 -11.33 2.13
N GLU A 289 -17.10 -10.48 1.18
CA GLU A 289 -17.22 -9.03 1.28
C GLU A 289 -18.69 -8.59 1.41
N CYS A 290 -18.96 -7.76 2.41
CA CYS A 290 -20.30 -7.27 2.77
C CYS A 290 -20.48 -5.77 2.44
N GLY A 291 -19.61 -5.22 1.59
CA GLY A 291 -19.61 -3.83 1.16
C GLY A 291 -18.70 -2.91 1.98
N ASP A 292 -18.49 -1.72 1.43
CA ASP A 292 -17.57 -0.71 1.96
C ASP A 292 -18.19 0.10 3.11
N LEU A 293 -17.35 0.50 4.05
CA LEU A 293 -17.72 1.47 5.06
C LEU A 293 -17.92 2.85 4.42
N PRO A 294 -18.94 3.61 4.86
CA PRO A 294 -19.18 4.94 4.35
C PRO A 294 -17.99 5.86 4.65
N TRP A 295 -17.78 6.82 3.75
CA TRP A 295 -16.88 7.94 4.00
C TRP A 295 -17.47 8.81 5.11
N LYS A 296 -16.70 9.01 6.19
CA LYS A 296 -17.03 9.92 7.29
C LYS A 296 -16.10 11.13 7.22
#